data_AF-A0AAD8H6I9-F1
#
_entry.id   AF-A0AAD8H6I9-F1
#
_cell.length_a   1.000
_cell.length_b   1.000
_cell.length_c   1.000
_cell.angle_alpha   90.00
_cell.angle_beta   90.00
_cell.angle_gamma   90.00
#
_symmetry.space_group_name_H-M   'P 1'
#
loop_
_entity.id
_entity.type
_entity.pdbx_description
1 polymer ?
#
loop_
_entity_poly.entity_id
_entity_poly.type
_entity_poly.pdbx_seq_one_letter_code
_entity_poly.pdbx_strand_id
1 'polypeptide(L)'
;MDVLSKILNKVQNNPDFQHHKSMKNINLNHLCFADDLILFSKVDKPSISSMMEALSIFHSYSGLMANPTKSSCYLANPPSGLQQWILISFGITLEWDINYTKESMS
;
A
#
# COMPACT_ATOMS: atom_id res chain seq x y z
N MET A 1 1.87 3.80 16.59
CA MET A 1 1.15 3.30 15.39
C MET A 1 -0.23 3.93 15.21
N ASP A 2 -0.96 4.28 16.28
CA ASP A 2 -2.37 4.70 16.19
C ASP A 2 -2.65 5.90 15.27
N VAL A 3 -1.70 6.85 15.18
CA VAL A 3 -1.84 8.02 14.30
C VAL A 3 -1.73 7.61 12.82
N LEU A 4 -0.77 6.75 12.49
CA LEU A 4 -0.60 6.21 11.14
C LEU A 4 -1.86 5.43 10.72
N SER A 5 -2.35 4.54 11.59
CA SER A 5 -3.55 3.77 11.32
C SER A 5 -4.79 4.64 11.16
N LYS A 6 -4.94 5.71 11.95
CA LYS A 6 -6.03 6.69 11.77
C LYS A 6 -5.96 7.41 10.42
N ILE A 7 -4.77 7.78 9.96
CA ILE A 7 -4.60 8.47 8.67
C ILE A 7 -4.85 7.50 7.51
N LEU A 8 -4.30 6.28 7.57
CA LEU A 8 -4.51 5.25 6.54
C LEU A 8 -5.97 4.77 6.50
N ASN A 9 -6.68 4.71 7.62
CA ASN A 9 -8.11 4.41 7.62
C ASN A 9 -8.93 5.51 6.92
N LYS A 10 -8.48 6.78 6.94
CA LYS A 10 -9.14 7.86 6.19
C LYS A 10 -8.98 7.72 4.68
N VAL A 11 -7.91 7.08 4.20
CA VAL A 11 -7.70 6.80 2.77
C VAL A 11 -8.83 5.97 2.19
N GLN A 12 -9.47 5.11 3.00
CA GLN A 12 -10.61 4.29 2.57
C GLN A 12 -11.83 5.14 2.14
N ASN A 13 -11.92 6.38 2.62
CA ASN A 13 -12.98 7.31 2.23
C ASN A 13 -12.62 8.09 0.95
N ASN A 14 -11.40 7.95 0.43
CA ASN A 14 -11.00 8.58 -0.81
C ASN A 14 -11.62 7.81 -2.00
N PRO A 15 -12.43 8.45 -2.86
CA PRO A 15 -13.02 7.79 -4.04
C PRO A 15 -11.98 7.24 -5.02
N ASP A 16 -10.76 7.78 -4.99
CA ASP A 16 -9.65 7.33 -5.83
C ASP A 16 -8.93 6.09 -5.26
N PHE A 17 -9.24 5.70 -4.02
CA PHE A 17 -8.66 4.51 -3.39
C PHE A 17 -9.55 3.28 -3.55
N GLN A 18 -8.95 2.19 -4.00
CA GLN A 18 -9.60 0.89 -4.02
C GLN A 18 -8.75 -0.16 -3.30
N HIS A 19 -9.43 -1.03 -2.55
CA HIS A 19 -8.78 -2.12 -1.83
C HIS A 19 -8.25 -3.20 -2.79
N HIS A 20 -7.20 -3.88 -2.33
CA HIS A 20 -6.78 -5.15 -2.90
C HIS A 20 -7.95 -6.16 -2.88
N LYS A 21 -8.12 -6.96 -3.95
CA LYS A 21 -9.27 -7.87 -4.11
C LYS A 21 -9.50 -8.76 -2.88
N SER A 22 -8.42 -9.36 -2.36
CA SER A 22 -8.47 -10.25 -1.19
C SER A 22 -8.70 -9.52 0.14
N MET A 23 -8.37 -8.23 0.21
CA MET A 23 -8.48 -7.44 1.44
C MET A 23 -9.78 -6.63 1.52
N LYS A 24 -10.60 -6.65 0.46
CA LYS A 24 -11.87 -5.92 0.39
C LYS A 24 -12.86 -6.37 1.46
N ASN A 25 -12.90 -7.67 1.78
CA ASN A 25 -13.85 -8.23 2.76
C ASN A 25 -13.49 -7.87 4.21
N ILE A 26 -12.21 -7.66 4.51
CA ILE A 26 -11.72 -7.30 5.84
C ILE A 26 -11.38 -5.81 5.97
N ASN A 27 -11.60 -5.03 4.91
CA ASN A 27 -11.34 -3.60 4.85
C ASN A 27 -9.92 -3.21 5.32
N LEU A 28 -8.94 -4.05 4.98
CA LEU A 28 -7.56 -3.87 5.40
C LEU A 28 -6.77 -3.16 4.29
N ASN A 29 -6.02 -2.12 4.66
CA ASN A 29 -5.13 -1.39 3.76
C ASN A 29 -3.68 -1.27 4.25
N HIS A 30 -3.40 -1.65 5.51
CA HIS A 30 -2.04 -1.69 6.04
C HIS A 30 -1.90 -2.71 7.18
N LEU A 31 -0.68 -3.22 7.35
CA LEU A 31 -0.22 -3.88 8.57
C LEU A 31 1.04 -3.17 9.02
N CYS A 32 1.11 -2.80 10.29
CA CYS A 32 2.28 -2.14 10.83
C CYS A 32 2.69 -2.85 12.12
N PHE A 33 3.89 -3.42 12.13
CA PHE A 33 4.41 -4.21 13.25
C PHE A 33 5.88 -3.88 13.47
N ALA A 34 6.26 -3.63 14.73
CA ALA A 34 7.61 -3.22 15.13
C ALA A 34 8.21 -2.13 14.22
N ASP A 35 9.00 -2.55 13.22
CA ASP A 35 9.69 -1.67 12.27
C ASP A 35 9.20 -1.78 10.82
N ASP A 36 8.32 -2.74 10.52
CA ASP A 36 7.88 -3.05 9.16
C ASP A 36 6.47 -2.51 8.89
N LEU A 37 6.27 -2.02 7.67
CA LEU A 37 5.00 -1.49 7.20
C LEU A 37 4.63 -2.17 5.88
N ILE A 38 3.55 -2.95 5.89
CA ILE A 38 3.00 -3.57 4.69
C ILE A 38 1.75 -2.82 4.28
N LEU A 39 1.69 -2.40 3.02
CA LEU A 39 0.57 -1.65 2.46
C LEU A 39 -0.22 -2.51 1.47
N PHE A 40 -1.55 -2.43 1.50
CA PHE A 40 -2.43 -3.15 0.61
C PHE A 40 -3.30 -2.18 -0.20
N SER A 41 -3.22 -2.30 -1.52
CA SER A 41 -3.99 -1.46 -2.44
C SER A 41 -4.36 -2.24 -3.70
N LYS A 42 -5.34 -1.73 -4.43
CA LYS A 42 -5.51 -2.11 -5.83
C LYS A 42 -4.28 -1.69 -6.64
N VAL A 43 -4.09 -2.42 -7.72
CA VAL A 43 -2.94 -2.32 -8.62
C VAL A 43 -3.17 -1.23 -9.66
N ASP A 44 -3.29 0.01 -9.19
CA ASP A 44 -3.54 1.18 -10.02
C ASP A 44 -2.94 2.45 -9.38
N LYS A 45 -2.54 3.39 -10.24
CA LYS A 45 -1.86 4.62 -9.80
C LYS A 45 -2.68 5.45 -8.80
N PRO A 46 -4.00 5.66 -8.99
CA PRO A 46 -4.79 6.46 -8.04
C PRO A 46 -4.74 5.90 -6.62
N SER A 47 -5.06 4.61 -6.45
CA SER A 47 -5.07 3.98 -5.12
C SER A 47 -3.71 4.01 -4.44
N ILE A 48 -2.64 3.75 -5.20
CA ILE A 48 -1.27 3.79 -4.67
C ILE A 48 -0.90 5.22 -4.27
N SER A 49 -1.19 6.21 -5.12
CA SER A 49 -0.93 7.62 -4.83
C SER A 49 -1.65 8.08 -3.56
N SER A 50 -2.93 7.73 -3.38
CA SER A 50 -3.68 8.08 -2.17
C SER A 50 -3.05 7.50 -0.90
N MET A 51 -2.51 6.29 -0.98
CA MET A 51 -1.84 5.65 0.15
C MET A 51 -0.50 6.31 0.47
N MET A 52 0.26 6.69 -0.56
CA MET A 52 1.51 7.42 -0.39
C MET A 52 1.29 8.85 0.13
N GLU A 53 0.23 9.51 -0.29
CA GLU A 53 -0.19 10.81 0.24
C GLU A 53 -0.48 10.71 1.75
N ALA A 54 -1.18 9.67 2.18
CA ALA A 54 -1.40 9.43 3.61
C ALA A 54 -0.10 9.21 4.41
N LEU A 55 0.92 8.57 3.82
CA LEU A 55 2.24 8.48 4.45
C LEU A 55 2.93 9.84 4.53
N SER A 56 2.79 10.68 3.51
CA SER A 56 3.31 12.05 3.52
C SER A 56 2.64 12.91 4.60
N ILE A 57 1.31 12.80 4.74
CA ILE A 57 0.55 13.45 5.80
C ILE A 57 1.02 12.93 7.17
N PHE A 58 1.17 11.61 7.34
CA PHE A 58 1.68 11.06 8.60
C PHE A 58 3.08 11.60 8.93
N HIS A 59 3.95 11.71 7.94
CA HIS A 59 5.28 12.30 8.10
C HIS A 59 5.19 13.77 8.52
N SER A 60 4.34 14.58 7.90
CA SER A 60 4.18 15.99 8.29
C SER A 60 3.63 16.17 9.71
N TYR A 61 2.76 15.27 10.15
CA TYR A 61 2.13 15.35 11.48
C TYR A 61 3.04 14.80 12.60
N SER A 62 3.80 13.75 12.34
CA SER A 62 4.57 13.04 13.38
C SER A 62 6.07 13.31 13.32
N GLY A 63 6.58 13.82 12.20
CA GLY A 63 8.00 13.86 11.88
C GLY A 63 8.63 12.49 11.58
N LEU A 64 7.85 11.40 11.73
CA LEU A 64 8.32 10.04 11.49
C LEU A 64 8.11 9.69 10.02
N MET A 65 9.17 9.22 9.36
CA MET A 65 9.08 8.73 7.99
C MET A 65 8.96 7.20 8.01
N ALA A 66 8.06 6.66 7.20
CA ALA A 66 8.05 5.22 6.96
C ALA A 66 9.40 4.80 6.38
N ASN A 67 10.02 3.78 6.97
CA ASN A 67 11.35 3.36 6.54
C ASN A 67 11.24 2.66 5.17
N PRO A 68 11.81 3.20 4.08
CA PRO A 68 11.62 2.65 2.73
C PRO A 68 12.19 1.23 2.57
N THR A 69 13.21 0.87 3.36
CA THR A 69 13.80 -0.49 3.33
C THR A 69 13.02 -1.53 4.12
N LYS A 70 12.10 -1.08 5.00
CA LYS A 70 11.21 -1.93 5.80
C LYS A 70 9.73 -1.76 5.45
N SER A 71 9.44 -0.92 4.46
CA SER A 71 8.11 -0.71 3.94
C SER A 71 7.97 -1.53 2.67
N SER A 72 6.91 -2.31 2.56
CA SER A 72 6.56 -3.04 1.35
C SER A 72 5.14 -2.74 0.92
N CYS A 73 4.91 -2.77 -0.40
CA CYS A 73 3.58 -2.67 -0.97
C CYS A 73 3.20 -4.02 -1.59
N TYR A 74 2.09 -4.58 -1.11
CA TYR A 74 1.59 -5.87 -1.55
C TYR A 74 0.47 -5.69 -2.58
N LEU A 75 0.76 -6.07 -3.82
CA LEU A 75 -0.11 -5.87 -4.99
C LEU A 75 -0.22 -7.17 -5.80
N ALA A 76 -1.42 -7.52 -6.25
CA ALA A 76 -1.63 -8.67 -7.14
C ALA A 76 -1.19 -8.39 -8.59
N ASN A 77 -0.01 -8.90 -8.96
CA ASN A 77 0.52 -8.92 -10.33
C ASN A 77 0.51 -7.55 -11.06
N PRO A 78 1.22 -6.53 -10.56
CA PRO A 78 1.34 -5.27 -11.29
C PRO A 78 2.16 -5.38 -12.56
N PRO A 79 1.79 -4.58 -13.57
CA PRO A 79 2.60 -4.43 -14.77
C PRO A 79 3.96 -3.79 -14.42
N SER A 80 5.03 -4.22 -15.07
CA SER A 80 6.41 -3.76 -14.85
C SER A 80 6.54 -2.23 -14.79
N GLY A 81 5.81 -1.50 -15.65
CA GLY A 81 5.80 -0.04 -15.65
C GLY A 81 5.26 0.58 -14.35
N LEU A 82 4.27 -0.05 -13.72
CA LEU A 82 3.77 0.39 -12.41
C LEU A 82 4.79 0.06 -11.31
N GLN A 83 5.45 -1.10 -11.39
CA GLN A 83 6.49 -1.48 -10.44
C GLN A 83 7.63 -0.47 -10.41
N GLN A 84 8.13 -0.12 -11.60
CA GLN A 84 9.20 0.83 -11.76
C GLN A 84 8.80 2.24 -11.35
N TRP A 85 7.55 2.64 -11.64
CA TRP A 85 7.02 3.91 -11.17
C TRP A 85 6.98 4.00 -9.64
N ILE A 86 6.54 2.94 -8.94
CA ILE A 86 6.52 2.90 -7.48
C ILE A 86 7.93 3.02 -6.90
N LEU A 87 8.87 2.23 -7.45
CA LEU A 87 10.26 2.25 -7.00
C LEU A 87 10.90 3.64 -7.16
N ILE A 88 10.72 4.28 -8.32
CA ILE A 88 11.30 5.58 -8.63
C ILE A 88 10.61 6.70 -7.83
N SER A 89 9.29 6.63 -7.67
CA SER A 89 8.51 7.72 -7.05
C SER A 89 8.59 7.71 -5.54
N PHE A 90 8.73 6.53 -4.93
CA PHE A 90 8.54 6.35 -3.49
C PHE A 90 9.69 5.62 -2.79
N GLY A 91 10.62 5.00 -3.53
CA GLY A 91 11.74 4.27 -2.95
C GLY A 91 11.34 3.02 -2.16
N ILE A 92 10.10 2.54 -2.34
CA ILE A 92 9.53 1.37 -1.65
C ILE A 92 9.66 0.14 -2.53
N THR A 93 10.06 -0.97 -1.93
CA THR A 93 10.13 -2.27 -2.59
C THR A 93 8.75 -2.90 -2.64
N LEU A 94 8.49 -3.66 -3.69
CA LEU A 94 7.22 -4.33 -3.86
C LEU A 94 7.36 -5.81 -3.56
N GLU A 95 6.40 -6.33 -2.81
CA GLU A 95 6.30 -7.75 -2.52
C GLU A 95 5.12 -8.34 -3.29
N TRP A 96 5.43 -9.36 -4.10
CA TRP A 96 4.44 -10.05 -4.94
C TRP A 96 4.28 -11.48 -4.46
N ASP A 97 3.04 -11.93 -4.34
CA ASP A 97 2.76 -13.35 -4.15
C ASP A 97 2.64 -14.04 -5.51
N ILE A 98 3.60 -14.91 -5.77
CA ILE A 98 3.71 -15.76 -6.97
C ILE A 98 2.57 -16.78 -7.10
N ASN A 99 1.69 -16.96 -6.09
CA ASN A 99 0.63 -17.95 -6.13
C ASN A 99 -0.72 -17.46 -6.70
N TYR A 100 -0.88 -16.17 -6.98
CA TYR A 100 -2.18 -15.63 -7.44
C TYR A 100 -2.60 -16.08 -8.86
N THR A 101 -1.71 -16.75 -9.61
CA THR A 101 -1.99 -17.23 -10.97
C THR A 101 -2.68 -18.60 -11.04
N LYS A 102 -2.84 -19.33 -9.91
CA LYS A 102 -3.46 -20.68 -9.96
C LYS A 102 -4.94 -20.75 -9.60
N GLU A 103 -5.51 -19.76 -8.90
CA GLU A 103 -6.93 -19.84 -8.44
C GLU A 103 -7.91 -18.94 -9.20
N SER A 104 -7.46 -18.16 -10.20
CA SER A 104 -8.35 -17.30 -11.00
C SER A 104 -8.66 -17.83 -12.42
N MET A 105 -8.30 -19.08 -12.71
CA MET A 105 -8.64 -19.79 -13.95
C MET A 105 -9.23 -21.20 -13.68
N SER A 106 -10.03 -21.33 -12.63
CA SER A 106 -10.85 -22.52 -12.38
C SER A 106 -12.30 -22.12 -12.17
#